data_AF-A0A9N9RDD3-F1
#
_entry.id   AF-A0A9N9RDD3-F1
#
_cell.length_a   1.000
_cell.length_b   1.000
_cell.length_c   1.000
_cell.angle_alpha   90.00
_cell.angle_beta   90.00
_cell.angle_gamma   90.00
#
_symmetry.space_group_name_H-M   'P 1'
#
loop_
_entity.id
_entity.type
_entity.pdbx_description
1 polymer ?
#
loop_
_entity_poly.entity_id
_entity_poly.type
_entity_poly.pdbx_seq_one_letter_code
_entity_poly.pdbx_strand_id
1 'polypeptide(L)'
;MLASLTNAGILDPNKLEIISYSLGGHTAGFIGAKFQEVTGRKLNRITAIDPAGFCFRYRPPEYRLDETDADFVDVIHSDVDGFGILAPLGHVDFYVMLKDARYSFLPCFFVCRHLRAFQIWIKALRHPDGFVGLRCKSIHQARTGNCYHNYPMVTNVLGEKSDRGKRGIYYLPTTAFPPYYMGKSGIVRD
;
A
#
# COMPACT_ATOMS: atom_id res chain seq x y z
N MET A 1 10.86 23.43 4.13
CA MET A 1 10.90 22.95 5.52
C MET A 1 11.70 21.64 5.66
N LEU A 2 11.26 20.50 5.12
CA LEU A 2 11.99 19.21 5.26
C LEU A 2 13.46 19.30 4.80
N ALA A 3 13.71 19.88 3.62
CA ALA A 3 15.06 20.12 3.12
C ALA A 3 15.87 21.02 4.05
N SER A 4 15.28 22.10 4.57
CA SER A 4 15.93 23.02 5.51
C SER A 4 16.34 22.32 6.81
N LEU A 5 15.45 21.50 7.39
CA LEU A 5 15.74 20.73 8.60
C LEU A 5 16.81 19.66 8.37
N THR A 6 16.81 19.06 7.17
CA THR A 6 17.83 18.08 6.76
C THR A 6 19.20 18.72 6.64
N ASN A 7 19.28 19.87 5.97
CA ASN A 7 20.53 20.60 5.76
C ASN A 7 21.07 21.18 7.06
N ALA A 8 20.20 21.51 8.02
CA ALA A 8 20.58 21.92 9.37
C ALA A 8 21.04 20.75 10.27
N GLY A 9 20.98 19.50 9.79
CA GLY A 9 21.32 18.31 10.57
C GLY A 9 20.32 17.96 11.68
N ILE A 10 19.16 18.61 11.72
CA ILE A 10 18.11 18.40 12.73
C ILE A 10 17.27 17.18 12.38
N LEU A 11 17.03 16.95 11.08
CA LEU A 11 16.23 15.84 10.57
C LEU A 11 17.12 14.89 9.75
N ASP A 12 17.09 13.61 10.11
CA ASP A 12 17.71 12.55 9.31
C ASP A 12 16.66 11.94 8.36
N PRO A 13 16.71 12.20 7.04
CA PRO A 13 15.73 11.67 6.09
C PRO A 13 15.77 10.14 5.98
N ASN A 14 16.87 9.49 6.40
CA ASN A 14 16.98 8.04 6.47
C ASN A 14 16.10 7.41 7.56
N LYS A 15 15.49 8.23 8.42
CA LYS A 15 14.55 7.81 9.48
C LYS A 15 13.16 8.39 9.30
N LEU A 16 12.90 9.10 8.19
CA LEU A 16 11.64 9.78 7.94
C LEU A 16 10.68 8.90 7.13
N GLU A 17 9.53 8.61 7.72
CA GLU A 17 8.38 7.99 7.05
C GLU A 17 7.26 9.01 6.84
N ILE A 18 6.69 9.03 5.63
CA ILE A 18 5.45 9.76 5.34
C ILE A 18 4.32 8.75 5.17
N ILE A 19 3.32 8.82 6.04
CA ILE A 19 2.08 8.05 5.93
C ILE A 19 1.02 8.98 5.33
N SER A 20 0.31 8.51 4.31
CA SER A 20 -0.62 9.33 3.55
C SER A 20 -1.87 8.55 3.17
N TYR A 21 -2.98 9.25 2.96
CA TYR A 21 -4.28 8.63 2.63
C TYR A 21 -4.95 9.34 1.45
N SER A 22 -5.60 8.58 0.56
CA SER A 22 -6.38 9.13 -0.54
C SER A 22 -5.52 10.02 -1.46
N LEU A 23 -5.97 11.25 -1.74
CA LEU A 23 -5.20 12.27 -2.48
C LEU A 23 -3.81 12.53 -1.88
N GLY A 24 -3.67 12.37 -0.55
CA GLY A 24 -2.41 12.52 0.15
C GLY A 24 -1.32 11.57 -0.33
N GLY A 25 -1.68 10.41 -0.91
CA GLY A 25 -0.71 9.49 -1.52
C GLY A 25 0.14 10.17 -2.59
N HIS A 26 -0.52 10.92 -3.47
CA HIS A 26 0.17 11.68 -4.52
C HIS A 26 0.88 12.91 -3.98
N THR A 27 0.33 13.55 -2.95
CA THR A 27 1.03 14.62 -2.23
C THR A 27 2.34 14.13 -1.62
N ALA A 28 2.37 12.93 -1.01
CA ALA A 28 3.58 12.33 -0.47
C ALA A 28 4.61 12.03 -1.57
N GLY A 29 4.16 11.54 -2.73
CA GLY A 29 5.02 11.37 -3.91
C GLY A 29 5.68 12.67 -4.35
N PHE A 30 4.89 13.74 -4.53
CA PHE A 30 5.43 15.06 -4.89
C PHE A 30 6.37 15.63 -3.83
N ILE A 31 6.12 15.39 -2.54
CA ILE A 31 7.05 15.76 -1.47
C ILE A 31 8.38 15.01 -1.62
N GLY A 32 8.33 13.70 -1.87
CA GLY A 32 9.51 12.85 -2.06
C GLY A 32 10.34 13.27 -3.27
N ALA A 33 9.69 13.39 -4.43
CA ALA A 33 10.32 13.85 -5.68
C ALA A 33 10.97 15.23 -5.50
N LYS A 34 10.25 16.20 -4.94
CA LYS A 34 10.79 17.55 -4.75
C LYS A 34 11.90 17.58 -3.70
N PHE A 35 11.80 16.78 -2.65
CA PHE A 35 12.85 16.65 -1.63
C PHE A 35 14.14 16.09 -2.24
N GLN A 36 14.03 15.07 -3.10
CA GLN A 36 15.17 14.52 -3.82
C GLN A 36 15.78 15.53 -4.78
N GLU A 37 14.97 16.24 -5.56
CA GLU A 37 15.42 17.29 -6.48
C GLU A 37 16.28 18.34 -5.78
N VAL A 38 15.85 18.83 -4.60
CA VAL A 38 16.51 19.95 -3.91
C VAL A 38 17.63 19.55 -2.94
N THR A 39 17.70 18.29 -2.51
CA THR A 39 18.72 17.82 -1.54
C THR A 39 19.66 16.77 -2.10
N GLY A 40 19.33 16.14 -3.23
CA GLY A 40 20.02 14.95 -3.75
C GLY A 40 19.80 13.69 -2.90
N ARG A 41 18.95 13.73 -1.86
CA ARG A 41 18.69 12.62 -0.93
C ARG A 41 17.24 12.16 -1.04
N LYS A 42 16.96 10.88 -0.80
CA LYS A 42 15.60 10.35 -0.74
C LYS A 42 15.06 10.33 0.69
N LEU A 43 13.74 10.28 0.81
CA LEU A 43 13.04 9.93 2.05
C LEU A 43 13.17 8.43 2.30
N ASN A 44 13.17 8.00 3.57
CA ASN A 44 13.31 6.58 3.89
C ASN A 44 12.11 5.72 3.50
N ARG A 45 10.89 6.23 3.72
CA ARG A 45 9.66 5.48 3.45
C ARG A 45 8.48 6.39 3.12
N ILE A 46 7.67 5.98 2.14
CA ILE A 46 6.31 6.48 1.95
C ILE A 46 5.35 5.29 2.06
N THR A 47 4.41 5.38 3.00
CA THR A 47 3.28 4.45 3.10
C THR A 47 2.03 5.15 2.56
N ALA A 48 1.47 4.66 1.46
CA ALA A 48 0.35 5.28 0.79
C ALA A 48 -0.93 4.43 0.91
N ILE A 49 -1.92 4.98 1.60
CA ILE A 49 -3.15 4.28 1.98
C ILE A 49 -4.26 4.68 1.00
N ASP A 50 -4.64 3.74 0.15
CA ASP A 50 -5.62 3.85 -0.94
C ASP A 50 -5.47 5.14 -1.77
N PRO A 51 -4.36 5.32 -2.51
CA PRO A 51 -4.12 6.56 -3.26
C PRO A 51 -5.23 6.83 -4.27
N ALA A 52 -5.66 8.09 -4.36
CA ALA A 52 -6.81 8.47 -5.16
C ALA A 52 -6.58 8.26 -6.67
N GLY A 53 -7.41 7.44 -7.33
CA GLY A 53 -7.37 7.25 -8.77
C GLY A 53 -7.93 8.42 -9.59
N PHE A 54 -8.81 9.24 -9.02
CA PHE A 54 -9.37 10.39 -9.72
C PHE A 54 -8.26 11.38 -10.11
N CYS A 55 -8.20 11.79 -11.38
CA CYS A 55 -7.11 12.60 -11.98
C CYS A 55 -5.73 11.93 -12.13
N PHE A 56 -5.45 10.80 -11.47
CA PHE A 56 -4.12 10.18 -11.44
C PHE A 56 -4.00 8.84 -12.19
N ARG A 57 -5.10 8.11 -12.44
CA ARG A 57 -5.12 6.77 -13.07
C ARG A 57 -4.28 6.63 -14.33
N TYR A 58 -4.28 7.67 -15.17
CA TYR A 58 -3.62 7.67 -16.48
C TYR A 58 -2.45 8.66 -16.52
N ARG A 59 -1.98 9.10 -15.36
CA ARG A 59 -0.81 9.98 -15.26
C ARG A 59 0.47 9.15 -15.30
N PRO A 60 1.51 9.63 -15.99
CA PRO A 60 2.83 9.00 -15.93
C PRO A 60 3.44 9.23 -14.54
N PRO A 61 4.50 8.47 -14.17
CA PRO A 61 5.14 8.52 -12.85
C PRO A 61 5.41 9.94 -12.34
N GLU A 62 5.85 10.85 -13.20
CA GLU A 62 6.20 12.23 -12.81
C GLU A 62 5.00 13.06 -12.29
N TYR A 63 3.77 12.62 -12.55
CA TYR A 63 2.54 13.33 -12.16
C TYR A 63 1.66 12.52 -11.19
N ARG A 64 2.23 11.54 -10.49
CA ARG A 64 1.55 10.78 -9.43
C ARG A 64 2.57 10.21 -8.44
N LEU A 65 2.10 9.40 -7.49
CA LEU A 65 2.98 8.63 -6.63
C LEU A 65 3.64 7.53 -7.47
N ASP A 66 4.93 7.35 -7.25
CA ASP A 66 5.74 6.32 -7.88
C ASP A 66 6.77 5.75 -6.90
N GLU A 67 7.26 4.54 -7.19
CA GLU A 67 8.25 3.88 -6.33
C GLU A 67 9.55 4.67 -6.22
N THR A 68 9.86 5.52 -7.20
CA THR A 68 11.06 6.36 -7.19
C THR A 68 11.02 7.49 -6.15
N ASP A 69 9.86 7.84 -5.58
CA ASP A 69 9.69 8.99 -4.68
C ASP A 69 10.33 8.82 -3.28
N ALA A 70 10.71 7.60 -2.90
CA ALA A 70 11.41 7.29 -1.66
C ALA A 70 12.33 6.07 -1.81
N ASP A 71 13.14 5.77 -0.79
CA ASP A 71 13.93 4.54 -0.72
C ASP A 71 13.04 3.29 -0.59
N PHE A 72 11.83 3.46 -0.04
CA PHE A 72 10.83 2.42 0.02
C PHE A 72 9.44 3.03 -0.05
N VAL A 73 8.61 2.49 -0.94
CA VAL A 73 7.21 2.92 -1.11
C VAL A 73 6.34 1.69 -0.99
N ASP A 74 5.44 1.66 -0.01
CA ASP A 74 4.44 0.60 0.10
C ASP A 74 3.03 1.16 0.09
N VAL A 75 2.16 0.45 -0.62
CA VAL A 75 0.85 0.96 -1.02
C VAL A 75 -0.22 -0.03 -0.61
N ILE A 76 -1.33 0.49 -0.09
CA ILE A 76 -2.50 -0.28 0.28
C ILE A 76 -3.61 0.09 -0.68
N HIS A 77 -4.11 -0.86 -1.45
CA HIS A 77 -5.22 -0.67 -2.37
C HIS A 77 -6.46 -1.34 -1.78
N SER A 78 -7.53 -0.58 -1.54
CA SER A 78 -8.80 -1.14 -1.01
C SER A 78 -10.03 -0.81 -1.82
N ASP A 79 -10.01 0.26 -2.61
CA ASP A 79 -11.13 0.67 -3.45
C ASP A 79 -10.72 0.91 -4.91
N VAL A 80 -10.02 -0.08 -5.48
CA VAL A 80 -9.45 0.00 -6.84
C VAL A 80 -10.48 0.23 -7.97
N ASP A 81 -11.75 -0.09 -7.72
CA ASP A 81 -12.89 0.12 -8.62
C ASP A 81 -13.60 1.46 -8.40
N GLY A 82 -13.24 2.20 -7.35
CA GLY A 82 -13.97 3.38 -6.88
C GLY A 82 -13.12 4.63 -6.84
N PHE A 83 -12.72 5.05 -5.64
CA PHE A 83 -11.86 6.20 -5.44
C PHE A 83 -10.38 5.87 -5.56
N GLY A 84 -9.98 4.64 -5.28
CA GLY A 84 -8.59 4.19 -5.36
C GLY A 84 -8.09 4.00 -6.79
N ILE A 85 -6.77 4.04 -6.92
CA ILE A 85 -6.05 3.68 -8.15
C ILE A 85 -5.74 2.18 -8.19
N LEU A 86 -5.88 1.57 -9.36
CA LEU A 86 -5.62 0.14 -9.56
C LEU A 86 -4.15 -0.16 -9.87
N ALA A 87 -3.47 0.74 -10.56
CA ALA A 87 -2.07 0.56 -10.97
C ALA A 87 -1.15 0.48 -9.74
N PRO A 88 -0.13 -0.40 -9.76
CA PRO A 88 0.88 -0.42 -8.70
C PRO A 88 1.67 0.88 -8.72
N LEU A 89 1.95 1.42 -7.54
CA LEU A 89 2.64 2.69 -7.36
C LEU A 89 3.88 2.56 -6.50
N GLY A 90 4.09 1.41 -5.86
CA GLY A 90 5.16 1.22 -4.90
C GLY A 90 6.13 0.11 -5.25
N HIS A 91 7.10 -0.04 -4.35
CA HIS A 91 7.96 -1.21 -4.28
C HIS A 91 7.14 -2.45 -3.89
N VAL A 92 6.16 -2.27 -3.00
CA VAL A 92 5.27 -3.30 -2.48
C VAL A 92 3.84 -2.78 -2.47
N ASP A 93 2.95 -3.43 -3.23
CA ASP A 93 1.54 -3.03 -3.31
C ASP A 93 0.64 -4.14 -2.76
N PHE A 94 -0.11 -3.84 -1.70
CA PHE A 94 -1.07 -4.74 -1.09
C PHE A 94 -2.48 -4.47 -1.59
N TYR A 95 -3.08 -5.42 -2.29
CA TYR A 95 -4.47 -5.38 -2.75
C TYR A 95 -5.37 -6.07 -1.73
N VAL A 96 -6.06 -5.27 -0.94
CA VAL A 96 -7.02 -5.73 0.07
C VAL A 96 -8.27 -6.25 -0.63
N MET A 97 -8.55 -7.55 -0.51
CA MET A 97 -9.85 -8.10 -0.91
C MET A 97 -10.45 -8.94 0.21
N LEU A 98 -11.78 -9.09 0.17
CA LEU A 98 -12.49 -10.02 1.04
C LEU A 98 -12.17 -11.46 0.61
N LYS A 99 -11.85 -12.32 1.59
CA LYS A 99 -11.67 -13.76 1.30
C LYS A 99 -13.01 -14.45 1.04
N ASP A 100 -14.02 -14.15 1.85
CA ASP A 100 -15.37 -14.73 1.72
C ASP A 100 -16.25 -13.86 0.82
N ALA A 101 -16.53 -14.37 -0.38
CA ALA A 101 -17.34 -13.71 -1.40
C ALA A 101 -18.81 -13.51 -1.01
N ARG A 102 -19.32 -14.23 0.01
CA ARG A 102 -20.70 -14.03 0.50
C ARG A 102 -20.92 -12.62 1.03
N TYR A 103 -19.87 -12.01 1.57
CA TYR A 103 -19.92 -10.64 2.08
C TYR A 103 -19.65 -9.57 1.02
N SER A 104 -19.40 -9.95 -0.24
CA SER A 104 -19.26 -9.00 -1.35
C SER A 104 -20.57 -8.25 -1.65
N PHE A 105 -21.72 -8.79 -1.23
CA PHE A 105 -23.04 -8.16 -1.37
C PHE A 105 -23.40 -7.21 -0.23
N LEU A 106 -22.59 -7.12 0.85
CA LEU A 106 -22.80 -6.06 1.83
C LEU A 106 -22.69 -4.70 1.16
N PRO A 107 -23.56 -3.72 1.47
CA PRO A 107 -23.48 -2.37 0.93
C PRO A 107 -22.31 -1.61 1.56
N CYS A 108 -21.09 -2.00 1.18
CA CYS A 108 -19.85 -1.29 1.41
C CYS A 108 -19.39 -0.73 0.06
N PHE A 109 -20.00 0.40 -0.31
CA PHE A 109 -19.67 1.14 -1.53
C PHE A 109 -18.29 1.80 -1.44
N PHE A 110 -17.92 2.57 -2.47
CA PHE A 110 -16.63 3.24 -2.64
C PHE A 110 -16.08 3.87 -1.34
N VAL A 111 -16.87 4.71 -0.65
CA VAL A 111 -16.46 5.37 0.61
C VAL A 111 -16.07 4.37 1.70
N CYS A 112 -16.87 3.32 1.89
CA CYS A 112 -16.62 2.32 2.93
C CYS A 112 -15.35 1.52 2.63
N ARG A 113 -15.15 1.10 1.37
CA ARG A 113 -13.94 0.40 0.94
C ARG A 113 -12.71 1.29 1.12
N HIS A 114 -12.80 2.55 0.70
CA HIS A 114 -11.73 3.55 0.81
C HIS A 114 -11.31 3.77 2.27
N LEU A 115 -12.28 4.00 3.17
CA LEU A 115 -12.03 4.18 4.61
C LEU A 115 -11.47 2.92 5.29
N ARG A 116 -11.76 1.74 4.74
CA ARG A 116 -11.33 0.47 5.31
C ARG A 116 -9.81 0.27 5.23
N ALA A 117 -9.12 0.78 4.20
CA ALA A 117 -7.65 0.72 4.17
C ALA A 117 -7.02 1.44 5.37
N PHE A 118 -7.57 2.59 5.78
CA PHE A 118 -7.07 3.31 6.95
C PHE A 118 -7.25 2.49 8.24
N GLN A 119 -8.40 1.84 8.41
CA GLN A 119 -8.63 0.94 9.55
C GLN A 119 -7.71 -0.28 9.53
N ILE A 120 -7.47 -0.85 8.35
CA ILE A 120 -6.53 -1.98 8.17
C ILE A 120 -5.11 -1.56 8.55
N TRP A 121 -4.66 -0.39 8.09
CA TRP A 121 -3.34 0.14 8.43
C TRP A 121 -3.14 0.29 9.95
N ILE A 122 -4.10 0.93 10.65
CA ILE A 122 -4.03 1.06 12.12
C ILE A 122 -3.93 -0.30 12.80
N LYS A 123 -4.69 -1.29 12.33
CA LYS A 123 -4.63 -2.64 12.90
C LYS A 123 -3.34 -3.37 12.57
N ALA A 124 -2.76 -3.14 11.39
CA ALA A 124 -1.47 -3.71 11.01
C ALA A 124 -0.34 -3.20 11.92
N LEU A 125 -0.39 -1.93 12.33
CA LEU A 125 0.55 -1.37 13.31
C LEU A 125 0.43 -2.06 14.69
N ARG A 126 -0.79 -2.42 15.10
CA ARG A 126 -1.05 -3.10 16.40
C ARG A 126 -0.84 -4.61 16.34
N HIS A 127 -0.89 -5.20 15.16
CA HIS A 127 -0.75 -6.63 14.92
C HIS A 127 0.20 -6.88 13.74
N PRO A 128 1.52 -6.77 13.96
CA PRO A 128 2.52 -6.79 12.89
C PRO A 128 2.55 -8.04 12.02
N ASP A 129 2.01 -9.16 12.53
CA ASP A 129 1.96 -10.45 11.83
C ASP A 129 0.53 -10.83 11.39
N GLY A 130 -0.44 -9.91 11.55
CA GLY A 130 -1.86 -10.14 11.26
C GLY A 130 -2.20 -10.05 9.77
N PHE A 131 -1.56 -9.15 9.03
CA PHE A 131 -1.89 -8.88 7.63
C PHE A 131 -0.81 -9.46 6.72
N VAL A 132 -0.91 -10.76 6.44
CA VAL A 132 0.02 -11.47 5.56
C VAL A 132 -0.52 -11.47 4.13
N GLY A 133 0.20 -10.83 3.21
CA GLY A 133 -0.08 -10.82 1.79
C GLY A 133 0.64 -11.93 1.04
N LEU A 134 0.03 -12.41 -0.04
CA LEU A 134 0.58 -13.42 -0.94
C LEU A 134 0.95 -12.80 -2.30
N ARG A 135 2.19 -13.01 -2.76
CA ARG A 135 2.68 -12.41 -4.00
C ARG A 135 1.92 -12.95 -5.22
N CYS A 136 1.52 -12.04 -6.10
CA CYS A 136 0.78 -12.32 -7.33
C CYS A 136 1.62 -11.99 -8.56
N LYS A 137 1.34 -12.66 -9.68
CA LYS A 137 2.02 -12.39 -10.96
C LYS A 137 1.39 -11.24 -11.75
N SER A 138 0.14 -10.91 -11.47
CA SER A 138 -0.59 -9.84 -12.14
C SER A 138 -1.63 -9.18 -11.23
N ILE A 139 -2.00 -7.95 -11.55
CA ILE A 139 -3.05 -7.20 -10.85
C ILE A 139 -4.37 -7.98 -10.90
N HIS A 140 -4.64 -8.66 -12.01
CA HIS A 140 -5.82 -9.51 -12.14
C HIS A 140 -5.83 -10.64 -11.11
N GLN A 141 -4.69 -11.32 -10.88
CA GLN A 141 -4.58 -12.32 -9.82
C GLN A 141 -4.76 -11.68 -8.44
N ALA A 142 -4.12 -10.54 -8.17
CA ALA A 142 -4.23 -9.85 -6.88
C ALA A 142 -5.67 -9.43 -6.56
N ARG A 143 -6.41 -8.96 -7.57
CA ARG A 143 -7.81 -8.57 -7.48
C ARG A 143 -8.77 -9.76 -7.28
N THR A 144 -8.50 -10.88 -7.92
CA THR A 144 -9.35 -12.07 -7.85
C THR A 144 -8.96 -13.04 -6.73
N GLY A 145 -7.86 -12.77 -6.02
CA GLY A 145 -7.32 -13.67 -4.99
C GLY A 145 -6.66 -14.94 -5.57
N ASN A 146 -6.46 -15.04 -6.88
CA ASN A 146 -5.98 -16.25 -7.56
C ASN A 146 -4.44 -16.37 -7.56
N CYS A 147 -3.80 -16.21 -6.40
CA CYS A 147 -2.33 -16.20 -6.27
C CYS A 147 -1.75 -17.47 -5.63
N TYR A 148 -2.59 -18.37 -5.11
CA TYR A 148 -2.20 -19.58 -4.35
C TYR A 148 -1.31 -20.57 -5.09
N HIS A 149 -1.36 -20.60 -6.43
CA HIS A 149 -0.58 -21.53 -7.26
C HIS A 149 0.76 -20.96 -7.72
N ASN A 150 1.14 -19.75 -7.29
CA ASN A 150 2.42 -19.16 -7.65
C ASN A 150 3.56 -19.82 -6.85
N TYR A 151 4.55 -20.36 -7.57
CA TYR A 151 5.74 -20.96 -6.98
C TYR A 151 7.03 -20.20 -7.38
N PRO A 152 7.97 -19.97 -6.45
CA PRO A 152 7.86 -20.21 -5.02
C PRO A 152 6.80 -19.29 -4.39
N MET A 153 6.13 -19.79 -3.35
CA MET A 153 5.18 -19.00 -2.58
C MET A 153 5.95 -17.92 -1.81
N VAL A 154 5.67 -16.66 -2.11
CA VAL A 154 6.31 -15.52 -1.46
C VAL A 154 5.27 -14.71 -0.73
N THR A 155 5.55 -14.42 0.54
CA THR A 155 4.67 -13.62 1.39
C THR A 155 5.37 -12.35 1.85
N ASN A 156 4.59 -11.31 2.05
CA ASN A 156 5.04 -10.10 2.74
C ASN A 156 3.98 -9.69 3.76
N VAL A 157 4.34 -8.87 4.75
CA VAL A 157 3.42 -8.40 5.79
C VAL A 157 3.15 -6.92 5.60
N LEU A 158 1.89 -6.52 5.71
CA LEU A 158 1.54 -5.11 5.75
C LEU A 158 1.91 -4.53 7.11
N GLY A 159 2.55 -3.37 7.13
CA GLY A 159 2.94 -2.66 8.35
C GLY A 159 4.43 -2.34 8.42
N GLU A 160 4.91 -2.05 9.62
CA GLU A 160 6.31 -1.70 9.87
C GLU A 160 7.29 -2.80 9.41
N LYS A 161 6.91 -4.07 9.60
CA LYS A 161 7.70 -5.26 9.23
C LYS A 161 7.70 -5.61 7.74
N SER A 162 7.11 -4.75 6.88
CA SER A 162 7.11 -4.98 5.43
C SER A 162 8.53 -5.17 4.91
N ASP A 163 8.76 -6.30 4.26
CA ASP A 163 10.08 -6.71 3.76
C ASP A 163 10.39 -5.95 2.46
N ARG A 164 11.34 -5.03 2.54
CA ARG A 164 11.76 -4.17 1.41
C ARG A 164 12.35 -4.96 0.24
N GLY A 165 12.93 -6.13 0.50
CA GLY A 165 13.53 -6.99 -0.52
C GLY A 165 12.49 -7.78 -1.32
N LYS A 166 11.28 -7.94 -0.78
CA LYS A 166 10.19 -8.70 -1.39
C LYS A 166 9.27 -7.78 -2.18
N ARG A 167 9.82 -7.14 -3.22
CA ARG A 167 9.07 -6.26 -4.13
C ARG A 167 7.97 -6.99 -4.89
N GLY A 168 6.94 -6.24 -5.29
CA GLY A 168 5.87 -6.68 -6.16
C GLY A 168 4.48 -6.49 -5.57
N ILE A 169 3.50 -7.09 -6.23
CA ILE A 169 2.09 -6.97 -5.89
C ILE A 169 1.64 -8.17 -5.04
N TYR A 170 0.84 -7.89 -4.02
CA TYR A 170 0.39 -8.86 -3.03
C TYR A 170 -1.12 -8.84 -2.93
N TYR A 171 -1.74 -10.00 -3.05
CA TYR A 171 -3.10 -10.20 -2.58
C TYR A 171 -3.10 -10.19 -1.06
N LEU A 172 -3.91 -9.33 -0.44
CA LEU A 172 -4.06 -9.26 1.02
C LEU A 172 -5.49 -9.68 1.43
N PRO A 173 -5.69 -10.96 1.84
CA PRO A 173 -6.99 -11.48 2.25
C PRO A 173 -7.43 -10.88 3.59
N THR A 174 -8.70 -10.47 3.67
CA THR A 174 -9.30 -9.93 4.89
C THR A 174 -10.71 -10.46 5.13
N THR A 175 -11.15 -10.48 6.39
CA THR A 175 -12.56 -10.74 6.76
C THR A 175 -13.41 -9.48 6.61
N ALA A 176 -14.71 -9.62 6.33
CA ALA A 176 -15.62 -8.47 6.17
C ALA A 176 -15.76 -7.60 7.43
N PHE A 177 -15.63 -8.23 8.60
CA PHE A 177 -15.77 -7.58 9.90
C PHE A 177 -14.46 -7.62 10.69
N PRO A 178 -14.28 -6.74 11.68
CA PRO A 178 -13.19 -6.84 12.65
C PRO A 178 -13.04 -8.29 13.18
N PRO A 179 -11.81 -8.78 13.38
CA PRO A 179 -10.56 -8.03 13.39
C PRO A 179 -9.94 -7.69 12.01
N TYR A 180 -10.55 -8.11 10.90
CA TYR A 180 -10.08 -7.97 9.50
C TYR A 180 -8.88 -8.85 9.13
N TYR A 181 -7.87 -8.93 10.01
CA TYR A 181 -6.69 -9.73 9.75
C TYR A 181 -6.97 -11.25 9.83
N MET A 182 -6.21 -12.02 9.04
CA MET A 182 -6.31 -13.48 8.98
C MET A 182 -4.98 -14.18 9.29
N GLY A 183 -3.86 -13.46 9.34
CA GLY A 183 -2.53 -14.04 9.46
C GLY A 183 -2.24 -15.04 8.34
N LYS A 184 -1.52 -16.12 8.67
CA LYS A 184 -1.17 -17.17 7.72
C LYS A 184 -2.38 -18.00 7.23
N SER A 185 -3.51 -18.01 7.92
CA SER A 185 -4.70 -18.74 7.43
C SER A 185 -5.38 -18.03 6.25
N GLY A 186 -5.15 -16.73 6.08
CA GLY A 186 -5.67 -15.97 4.95
C GLY A 186 -5.08 -16.42 3.61
N ILE A 187 -3.83 -16.89 3.60
CA ILE A 187 -3.08 -17.26 2.40
C ILE A 187 -3.13 -18.76 2.09
N VAL A 188 -3.99 -19.52 2.78
CA VAL A 188 -4.29 -20.92 2.48
C VAL A 188 -5.56 -20.97 1.62
N ARG A 189 -5.56 -21.77 0.57
CA ARG A 189 -6.75 -22.04 -0.24
C ARG A 189 -7.71 -22.92 0.56
N ASP A 190 -8.98 -22.52 0.62
CA ASP A 190 -10.05 -23.30 1.24
C ASP A 190 -10.38 -24.56 0.41
#